data_AF-A0A536BCN3-F1
#
_entry.id   AF-A0A536BCN3-F1
#
_cell.length_a   1.000
_cell.length_b   1.000
_cell.length_c   1.000
_cell.angle_alpha   90.00
_cell.angle_beta   90.00
_cell.angle_gamma   90.00
#
_symmetry.space_group_name_H-M   'P 1'
#
loop_
_entity.id
_entity.type
_entity.pdbx_description
1 polymer ?
#
loop_
_entity_poly.entity_id
_entity_poly.type
_entity_poly.pdbx_seq_one_letter_code
_entity_poly.pdbx_strand_id
1 'polypeptide(L)'
;MRTPEPIPNASDSTISVGELRQRLSDPRLTIVDVRDLPAYNGWRLGGTARGGHIPGAVAFPGAWLKSVDDLEVERLLRSKGILASREVALYGDRRADTGALKTRLAELGQAGVRIYEGSWAEWAADRTLPVERLANHEKLVHADWLREVLNGGRPEAAPAGRFRLFHVNFGVPEEYEENHIPGALYLDTNGLENPRDWNRRPPEELEAALRSLGITRETTVILYGRDTEGHANEKWPGRRAGQIAACRAALILRYAGVDDIRLLDGGYDHWVQAGNPLETVLREPVPVASFGARIPQRSDVIIDIDDAKQILSDQEHAALVSVRTWKEHIGAVSGYNYIVPAGRIAGDIWGNCGSDAYHMEHYRNVDNTMRAYPEIAANWKQAGIHADKWVAFYCGTGWRASETWFYAYLMGWPRIAVYDGGWFEWSQNPISNPIEVGVPVEA
;
A
#
# COMPACT_ATOMS: atom_id res chain seq x y z
N MET A 1 19.72 57.07 9.85
CA MET A 1 18.48 56.40 9.39
C MET A 1 18.85 55.48 8.24
N ARG A 2 18.90 54.17 8.47
CA ARG A 2 19.03 53.19 7.38
C ARG A 2 17.63 52.99 6.81
N THR A 3 17.48 53.24 5.51
CA THR A 3 16.28 52.89 4.76
C THR A 3 16.00 51.39 4.89
N PRO A 4 14.75 50.96 5.09
CA PRO A 4 14.43 49.54 5.05
C PRO A 4 14.74 49.02 3.64
N GLU A 5 15.42 47.88 3.56
CA GLU A 5 15.54 47.16 2.29
C GLU A 5 14.14 46.80 1.77
N PRO A 6 13.90 46.87 0.46
CA PRO A 6 12.61 46.47 -0.10
C PRO A 6 12.36 45.00 0.18
N ILE A 7 11.17 44.68 0.68
CA ILE A 7 10.64 43.31 0.67
C ILE A 7 10.70 42.82 -0.78
N PRO A 8 11.26 41.62 -1.07
CA PRO A 8 11.34 41.11 -2.43
C PRO A 8 9.96 41.12 -3.08
N ASN A 9 9.89 41.70 -4.29
CA ASN A 9 8.69 41.77 -5.10
C ASN A 9 8.05 40.38 -5.29
N ALA A 10 6.72 40.35 -5.38
CA ALA A 10 5.90 39.14 -5.55
C ALA A 10 6.21 38.28 -6.80
N SER A 11 7.15 38.69 -7.66
CA SER A 11 7.62 37.96 -8.84
C SER A 11 8.50 36.73 -8.53
N ASP A 12 9.09 36.63 -7.33
CA ASP A 12 9.94 35.47 -6.95
C ASP A 12 9.14 34.27 -6.39
N SER A 13 7.81 34.34 -6.41
CA SER A 13 6.94 33.37 -5.73
C SER A 13 6.45 32.22 -6.62
N THR A 14 6.85 32.20 -7.89
CA THR A 14 6.45 31.21 -8.89
C THR A 14 7.66 30.62 -9.63
N ILE A 15 7.51 29.41 -10.17
CA ILE A 15 8.50 28.72 -11.01
C ILE A 15 7.85 28.37 -12.36
N SER A 16 8.54 28.68 -13.46
CA SER A 16 8.04 28.40 -14.82
C SER A 16 8.28 26.93 -15.21
N VAL A 17 7.57 26.44 -16.24
CA VAL A 17 7.77 25.09 -16.78
C VAL A 17 9.21 24.87 -17.29
N GLY A 18 9.79 25.87 -17.96
CA GLY A 18 11.14 25.80 -18.50
C GLY A 18 12.19 25.69 -17.39
N GLU A 19 12.05 26.48 -16.32
CA GLU A 19 12.94 26.41 -15.17
C GLU A 19 12.77 25.08 -14.41
N LEU A 20 11.53 24.69 -14.11
CA LEU A 20 11.25 23.45 -13.38
C LEU A 20 11.80 22.23 -14.12
N ARG A 21 11.62 22.18 -15.45
CA ARG A 21 12.19 21.12 -16.31
C ARG A 21 13.71 21.03 -16.23
N GLN A 22 14.41 22.16 -16.18
CA GLN A 22 15.88 22.20 -16.09
C GLN A 22 16.40 21.77 -14.70
N ARG A 23 15.54 21.85 -13.67
CA ARG A 23 15.91 21.61 -12.27
C ARG A 23 15.37 20.30 -11.70
N LEU A 24 14.79 19.42 -12.51
CA LEU A 24 14.27 18.11 -12.06
C LEU A 24 15.28 17.26 -11.28
N SER A 25 16.57 17.44 -11.55
CA SER A 25 17.66 16.72 -10.85
C SER A 25 18.45 17.60 -9.86
N ASP A 26 17.98 18.81 -9.55
CA ASP A 26 18.64 19.70 -8.58
C ASP A 26 18.38 19.19 -7.16
N PRO A 27 19.40 18.69 -6.43
CA PRO A 27 19.22 18.14 -5.07
C PRO A 27 18.83 19.22 -4.04
N ARG A 28 18.84 20.50 -4.42
CA ARG A 28 18.43 21.62 -3.56
C ARG A 28 16.93 21.94 -3.70
N LEU A 29 16.27 21.40 -4.72
CA LEU A 29 14.85 21.64 -5.01
C LEU A 29 14.05 20.39 -4.68
N THR A 30 13.05 20.55 -3.81
CA THR A 30 12.03 19.52 -3.59
C THR A 30 10.75 19.93 -4.29
N ILE A 31 10.31 19.10 -5.23
CA ILE A 31 9.04 19.28 -5.92
C ILE A 31 7.98 18.56 -5.08
N VAL A 32 6.86 19.22 -4.78
CA VAL A 32 5.79 18.66 -3.96
C VAL A 32 4.48 18.69 -4.73
N ASP A 33 3.89 17.51 -4.89
CA ASP A 33 2.55 17.33 -5.44
C ASP A 33 1.52 17.38 -4.30
N VAL A 34 0.61 18.36 -4.35
CA VAL A 34 -0.43 18.54 -3.33
C VAL A 34 -1.76 17.87 -3.65
N ARG A 35 -1.85 17.17 -4.80
CA ARG A 35 -3.06 16.45 -5.20
C ARG A 35 -3.23 15.19 -4.37
N ASP A 36 -4.42 14.60 -4.48
CA ASP A 36 -4.71 13.32 -3.84
C ASP A 36 -3.86 12.20 -4.45
N LEU A 37 -3.53 11.20 -3.62
CA LEU A 37 -2.67 10.09 -4.01
C LEU A 37 -3.11 9.31 -5.25
N PRO A 38 -4.42 9.14 -5.56
CA PRO A 38 -4.80 8.49 -6.82
C PRO A 38 -4.28 9.24 -8.06
N ALA A 39 -4.33 10.58 -8.05
CA ALA A 39 -3.80 11.40 -9.15
C ALA A 39 -2.28 11.27 -9.26
N TYR A 40 -1.58 11.32 -8.12
CA TYR A 40 -0.14 11.08 -8.02
C TYR A 40 0.23 9.69 -8.55
N ASN A 41 -0.52 8.65 -8.16
CA ASN A 41 -0.23 7.27 -8.52
C ASN A 41 -0.43 6.98 -10.01
N GLY A 42 -1.33 7.68 -10.72
CA GLY A 42 -1.49 7.46 -12.16
C GLY A 42 -2.88 7.73 -12.72
N TRP A 43 -3.89 7.88 -11.87
CA TRP A 43 -5.28 8.06 -12.30
C TRP A 43 -5.48 9.41 -12.98
N ARG A 44 -6.23 9.43 -14.11
CA ARG A 44 -6.58 10.67 -14.81
C ARG A 44 -7.80 11.31 -14.17
N LEU A 45 -7.58 12.02 -13.07
CA LEU A 45 -8.62 12.82 -12.44
C LEU A 45 -8.83 14.15 -13.17
N GLY A 46 -10.03 14.73 -13.04
CA GLY A 46 -10.34 16.06 -13.56
C GLY A 46 -10.21 16.25 -15.08
N GLY A 47 -10.22 15.17 -15.87
CA GLY A 47 -10.07 15.24 -17.33
C GLY A 47 -8.65 15.51 -17.81
N THR A 48 -7.64 15.29 -16.97
CA THR A 48 -6.22 15.46 -17.31
C THR A 48 -5.79 14.56 -18.46
N ALA A 49 -4.94 15.08 -19.35
CA ALA A 49 -4.49 14.35 -20.55
C ALA A 49 -3.61 13.13 -20.24
N ARG A 50 -2.90 13.18 -19.11
CA ARG A 50 -2.04 12.12 -18.56
C ARG A 50 -2.18 12.14 -17.03
N GLY A 51 -2.17 10.98 -16.40
CA GLY A 51 -2.08 10.84 -14.94
C GLY A 51 -0.66 10.48 -14.51
N GLY A 52 -0.39 10.51 -13.20
CA GLY A 52 0.96 10.42 -12.63
C GLY A 52 1.40 11.77 -12.08
N HIS A 53 2.70 11.96 -11.89
CA HIS A 53 3.30 13.16 -11.30
C HIS A 53 4.58 13.59 -12.03
N ILE A 54 5.04 14.81 -11.71
CA ILE A 54 6.34 15.33 -12.14
C ILE A 54 7.45 14.46 -11.55
N PRO A 55 8.46 14.01 -12.33
CA PRO A 55 9.50 13.12 -11.82
C PRO A 55 10.20 13.62 -10.56
N GLY A 56 10.41 12.73 -9.60
CA GLY A 56 11.03 13.05 -8.32
C GLY A 56 10.16 13.86 -7.35
N ALA A 57 8.90 14.15 -7.70
CA ALA A 57 7.99 14.86 -6.80
C ALA A 57 7.63 14.03 -5.56
N VAL A 58 7.64 14.68 -4.41
CA VAL A 58 7.16 14.14 -3.13
C VAL A 58 5.64 14.32 -3.05
N ALA A 59 4.91 13.28 -2.67
CA ALA A 59 3.47 13.37 -2.43
C ALA A 59 3.17 13.95 -1.03
N PHE A 60 2.41 15.04 -1.00
CA PHE A 60 1.82 15.60 0.21
C PHE A 60 0.40 16.11 -0.09
N PRO A 61 -0.61 15.22 -0.15
CA PRO A 61 -2.00 15.62 -0.36
C PRO A 61 -2.43 16.76 0.58
N GLY A 62 -3.02 17.81 0.02
CA GLY A 62 -3.49 18.96 0.79
C GLY A 62 -4.55 18.58 1.85
N ALA A 63 -5.27 17.48 1.64
CA ALA A 63 -6.24 16.94 2.59
C ALA A 63 -5.61 16.59 3.95
N TRP A 64 -4.34 16.21 3.99
CA TRP A 64 -3.65 15.85 5.24
C TRP A 64 -3.50 17.01 6.21
N LEU A 65 -3.51 18.26 5.72
CA LEU A 65 -3.50 19.44 6.58
C LEU A 65 -4.74 19.57 7.47
N LYS A 66 -5.82 18.84 7.15
CA LYS A 66 -7.09 18.88 7.87
C LYS A 66 -7.45 17.58 8.57
N SER A 67 -6.79 16.47 8.20
CA SER A 67 -7.13 15.13 8.71
C SER A 67 -6.34 14.75 9.96
N VAL A 68 -5.21 15.42 10.22
CA VAL A 68 -4.38 15.21 11.41
C VAL A 68 -4.05 16.53 12.09
N ASP A 69 -3.56 16.46 13.32
CA ASP A 69 -3.17 17.65 14.06
C ASP A 69 -1.89 18.31 13.52
N ASP A 70 -1.64 19.53 13.98
CA ASP A 70 -0.53 20.38 13.56
C ASP A 70 0.86 19.75 13.81
N LEU A 71 0.99 18.96 14.88
CA LEU A 71 2.25 18.30 15.25
C LEU A 71 2.52 17.15 14.28
N GLU A 72 1.49 16.40 13.94
CA GLU A 72 1.58 15.31 12.97
C GLU A 72 1.84 15.85 11.56
N VAL A 73 1.21 16.97 11.15
CA VAL A 73 1.55 17.67 9.90
C VAL A 73 3.03 18.02 9.86
N GLU A 74 3.58 18.61 10.93
CA GLU A 74 5.00 18.95 11.00
C GLU A 74 5.89 17.69 10.90
N ARG A 75 5.53 16.62 11.62
CA ARG A 75 6.24 15.33 11.57
C ARG A 75 6.26 14.76 10.15
N LEU A 76 5.13 14.78 9.44
CA LEU A 76 5.04 14.33 8.05
C LEU A 76 5.94 15.16 7.14
N LEU A 77 5.87 16.50 7.22
CA LEU A 77 6.70 17.40 6.42
C LEU A 77 8.21 17.18 6.67
N ARG A 78 8.62 16.92 7.92
CA ARG A 78 10.01 16.56 8.26
C ARG A 78 10.41 15.21 7.69
N SER A 79 9.57 14.18 7.90
CA SER A 79 9.87 12.81 7.45
C SER A 79 9.98 12.68 5.93
N LYS A 80 9.28 13.54 5.19
CA LYS A 80 9.32 13.65 3.73
C LYS A 80 10.42 14.57 3.21
N GLY A 81 11.27 15.12 4.08
CA GLY A 81 12.37 16.01 3.71
C GLY A 81 11.96 17.41 3.25
N ILE A 82 10.67 17.75 3.28
CA ILE A 82 10.16 19.03 2.77
C ILE A 82 10.71 20.20 3.62
N LEU A 83 10.72 20.07 4.95
CA LEU A 83 11.29 21.12 5.84
C LEU A 83 12.82 21.16 5.86
N ALA A 84 13.49 20.13 5.34
CA ALA A 84 14.95 20.11 5.21
C ALA A 84 15.42 20.68 3.87
N SER A 85 14.48 21.00 2.97
CA SER A 85 14.76 21.41 1.60
C SER A 85 15.22 22.86 1.54
N ARG A 86 16.16 23.16 0.63
CA ARG A 86 16.61 24.54 0.42
C ARG A 86 15.58 25.39 -0.34
N GLU A 87 14.90 24.77 -1.29
CA GLU A 87 13.82 25.36 -2.08
C GLU A 87 12.71 24.33 -2.26
N VAL A 88 11.46 24.78 -2.26
CA VAL A 88 10.27 23.91 -2.43
C VAL A 88 9.44 24.45 -3.59
N ALA A 89 9.16 23.61 -4.59
CA ALA A 89 8.24 23.91 -5.68
C ALA A 89 6.93 23.14 -5.49
N LEU A 90 5.84 23.86 -5.20
CA LEU A 90 4.51 23.27 -5.04
C LEU A 90 3.75 23.26 -6.36
N TYR A 91 3.02 22.18 -6.63
CA TYR A 91 2.02 22.15 -7.68
C TYR A 91 0.81 21.31 -7.27
N GLY A 92 -0.34 21.60 -7.87
CA GLY A 92 -1.58 20.85 -7.74
C GLY A 92 -2.34 20.83 -9.05
N ASP A 93 -3.60 20.38 -9.04
CA ASP A 93 -4.46 20.45 -10.23
C ASP A 93 -4.71 21.89 -10.67
N ARG A 94 -4.82 22.80 -9.69
CA ARG A 94 -4.87 24.25 -9.88
C ARG A 94 -3.85 24.92 -8.96
N ARG A 95 -3.38 26.11 -9.34
CA ARG A 95 -2.47 26.90 -8.49
C ARG A 95 -3.03 27.14 -7.09
N ALA A 96 -4.35 27.37 -6.98
CA ALA A 96 -5.03 27.65 -5.72
C ALA A 96 -4.92 26.50 -4.70
N ASP A 97 -4.77 25.26 -5.17
CA ASP A 97 -4.73 24.07 -4.29
C ASP A 97 -3.45 24.05 -3.43
N THR A 98 -2.39 24.76 -3.85
CA THR A 98 -1.11 24.87 -3.12
C THR A 98 -1.12 25.84 -1.95
N GLY A 99 -2.16 26.69 -1.84
CA GLY A 99 -2.18 27.81 -0.92
C GLY A 99 -2.06 27.41 0.56
N ALA A 100 -2.83 26.39 0.97
CA ALA A 100 -2.83 25.93 2.37
C ALA A 100 -1.46 25.38 2.80
N LEU A 101 -0.83 24.55 1.96
CA LEU A 101 0.49 24.02 2.26
C LEU A 101 1.56 25.12 2.24
N LYS A 102 1.48 26.07 1.30
CA LYS A 102 2.40 27.22 1.27
C LYS A 102 2.34 28.03 2.56
N THR A 103 1.14 28.31 3.06
CA THR A 103 0.95 29.02 4.33
C THR A 103 1.55 28.22 5.49
N ARG A 104 1.24 26.92 5.57
CA ARG A 104 1.77 26.06 6.64
C ARG A 104 3.30 25.98 6.63
N LEU A 105 3.91 25.87 5.45
CA LEU A 105 5.37 25.90 5.30
C LEU A 105 5.96 27.22 5.80
N ALA A 106 5.33 28.36 5.48
CA ALA A 106 5.78 29.66 5.96
C ALA A 106 5.67 29.80 7.50
N GLU A 107 4.59 29.29 8.10
CA GLU A 107 4.40 29.24 9.57
C GLU A 107 5.49 28.43 10.27
N LEU A 108 5.94 27.34 9.63
CA LEU A 108 7.02 26.48 10.11
C LEU A 108 8.42 27.00 9.76
N GLY A 109 8.51 28.22 9.19
CA GLY A 109 9.78 28.88 8.87
C GLY A 109 10.48 28.38 7.60
N GLN A 110 9.81 27.59 6.76
CA GLN A 110 10.35 27.17 5.47
C GLN A 110 10.40 28.35 4.50
N ALA A 111 11.60 28.86 4.25
CA ALA A 111 11.85 29.85 3.21
C ALA A 111 11.95 29.20 1.82
N GLY A 112 11.87 30.02 0.76
CA GLY A 112 12.10 29.54 -0.62
C GLY A 112 10.97 28.65 -1.18
N VAL A 113 9.72 28.92 -0.81
CA VAL A 113 8.55 28.20 -1.35
C VAL A 113 8.00 28.91 -2.58
N ARG A 114 8.03 28.23 -3.74
CA ARG A 114 7.54 28.71 -5.03
C ARG A 114 6.38 27.84 -5.54
N ILE A 115 5.50 28.42 -6.33
CA ILE A 115 4.36 27.72 -6.94
C ILE A 115 4.63 27.51 -8.43
N TYR A 116 4.49 26.29 -8.93
CA TYR A 116 4.57 26.03 -10.37
C TYR A 116 3.41 26.70 -11.11
N GLU A 117 3.75 27.54 -12.10
CA GLU A 117 2.80 28.34 -12.86
C GLU A 117 1.84 27.49 -13.69
N GLY A 118 2.30 26.40 -14.27
CA GLY A 118 1.48 25.61 -15.19
C GLY A 118 0.34 24.85 -14.55
N SER A 119 0.43 24.57 -13.24
CA SER A 119 -0.30 23.48 -12.57
C SER A 119 -0.06 22.11 -13.25
N TRP A 120 -0.64 21.05 -12.70
CA TRP A 120 -0.55 19.73 -13.34
C TRP A 120 -1.12 19.71 -14.76
N ALA A 121 -2.17 20.50 -15.05
CA ALA A 121 -2.83 20.49 -16.35
C ALA A 121 -1.89 20.89 -17.51
N GLU A 122 -1.04 21.91 -17.35
CA GLU A 122 -0.05 22.30 -18.35
C GLU A 122 0.98 21.18 -18.57
N TRP A 123 1.55 20.66 -17.47
CA TRP A 123 2.56 19.61 -17.54
C TRP A 123 2.00 18.34 -18.19
N ALA A 124 0.79 17.93 -17.81
CA ALA A 124 0.13 16.75 -18.34
C ALA A 124 -0.21 16.89 -19.85
N ALA A 125 -0.47 18.10 -20.34
CA ALA A 125 -0.80 18.35 -21.74
C ALA A 125 0.42 18.26 -22.68
N ASP A 126 1.62 18.66 -22.23
CA ASP A 126 2.84 18.61 -23.05
C ASP A 126 3.50 17.21 -22.99
N ARG A 127 3.28 16.43 -24.05
CA ARG A 127 3.83 15.07 -24.20
C ARG A 127 5.36 15.00 -24.23
N THR A 128 6.07 16.12 -24.38
CA THR A 128 7.54 16.16 -24.32
C THR A 128 8.07 16.23 -22.89
N LEU A 129 7.22 16.54 -21.91
CA LEU A 129 7.58 16.55 -20.49
C LEU A 129 7.47 15.16 -19.88
N PRO A 130 8.44 14.76 -19.04
CA PRO A 130 8.45 13.44 -18.41
C PRO A 130 7.37 13.33 -17.31
N VAL A 131 6.89 12.11 -17.08
CA VAL A 131 5.89 11.79 -16.04
C VAL A 131 6.26 10.45 -15.41
N GLU A 132 6.22 10.39 -14.09
CA GLU A 132 6.32 9.16 -13.30
C GLU A 132 4.93 8.73 -12.82
N ARG A 133 4.71 7.41 -12.69
CA ARG A 133 3.46 6.83 -12.20
C ARG A 133 3.70 5.41 -11.69
N LEU A 134 2.80 4.94 -10.83
CA LEU A 134 2.75 3.57 -10.35
C LEU A 134 2.31 2.65 -11.52
N ALA A 135 3.10 1.61 -11.79
CA ALA A 135 2.99 0.79 -13.00
C ALA A 135 1.60 0.17 -13.17
N ASN A 136 1.06 -0.43 -12.10
CA ASN A 136 -0.25 -1.08 -12.07
C ASN A 136 -1.23 -0.31 -11.17
N HIS A 137 -1.23 1.03 -11.23
CA HIS A 137 -2.07 1.91 -10.40
C HIS A 137 -3.57 1.57 -10.47
N GLU A 138 -4.05 1.00 -11.57
CA GLU A 138 -5.45 0.62 -11.74
C GLU A 138 -5.91 -0.53 -10.83
N LYS A 139 -4.96 -1.25 -10.22
CA LYS A 139 -5.21 -2.31 -9.23
C LYS A 139 -5.39 -1.75 -7.82
N LEU A 140 -4.98 -0.50 -7.58
CA LEU A 140 -5.22 0.24 -6.33
C LEU A 140 -6.27 1.32 -6.61
N VAL A 141 -7.54 0.96 -6.40
CA VAL A 141 -8.68 1.83 -6.72
C VAL A 141 -8.99 2.77 -5.56
N HIS A 142 -9.57 3.94 -5.88
CA HIS A 142 -9.89 4.96 -4.88
C HIS A 142 -11.40 5.08 -4.62
N ALA A 143 -11.77 5.75 -3.53
CA ALA A 143 -13.17 5.85 -3.08
C ALA A 143 -14.09 6.45 -4.15
N ASP A 144 -13.67 7.55 -4.81
CA ASP A 144 -14.48 8.15 -5.88
C ASP A 144 -14.70 7.22 -7.07
N TRP A 145 -13.68 6.44 -7.46
CA TRP A 145 -13.80 5.43 -8.52
C TRP A 145 -14.82 4.36 -8.14
N LEU A 146 -14.73 3.83 -6.91
CA LEU A 146 -15.65 2.79 -6.46
C LEU A 146 -17.08 3.33 -6.36
N ARG A 147 -17.26 4.56 -5.85
CA ARG A 147 -18.57 5.23 -5.82
C ARG A 147 -19.17 5.37 -7.21
N GLU A 148 -18.38 5.76 -8.20
CA GLU A 148 -18.85 5.87 -9.58
C GLU A 148 -19.25 4.49 -10.15
N VAL A 149 -18.44 3.45 -9.93
CA VAL A 149 -18.75 2.07 -10.35
C VAL A 149 -20.04 1.55 -9.70
N LEU A 150 -20.22 1.77 -8.39
CA LEU A 150 -21.42 1.34 -7.65
C LEU A 150 -22.69 2.08 -8.14
N ASN A 151 -22.55 3.32 -8.59
CA ASN A 151 -23.64 4.10 -9.19
C ASN A 151 -23.90 3.77 -10.67
N GLY A 152 -23.25 2.73 -11.22
CA GLY A 152 -23.41 2.29 -12.61
C GLY A 152 -22.65 3.13 -13.63
N GLY A 153 -21.75 4.02 -13.18
CA GLY A 153 -20.85 4.78 -14.04
C GLY A 153 -19.72 3.92 -14.61
N ARG A 154 -18.90 4.53 -15.47
CA ARG A 154 -17.80 3.85 -16.16
C ARG A 154 -16.54 4.73 -16.09
N PRO A 155 -15.93 4.86 -14.90
CA PRO A 155 -14.69 5.61 -14.75
C PRO A 155 -13.56 4.97 -15.56
N GLU A 156 -12.39 5.63 -15.58
CA GLU A 156 -11.16 5.03 -16.07
C GLU A 156 -11.00 3.60 -15.50
N ALA A 157 -10.57 2.66 -16.35
CA ALA A 157 -10.37 1.27 -15.97
C ALA A 157 -11.58 0.60 -15.28
N ALA A 158 -12.82 1.04 -15.50
CA ALA A 158 -14.01 0.35 -14.97
C ALA A 158 -14.01 -1.16 -15.28
N PRO A 159 -14.59 -2.02 -14.41
CA PRO A 159 -14.69 -3.45 -14.69
C PRO A 159 -15.34 -3.70 -16.06
N ALA A 160 -14.72 -4.52 -16.90
CA ALA A 160 -15.22 -4.80 -18.25
C ALA A 160 -16.52 -5.62 -18.25
N GLY A 161 -16.77 -6.35 -17.16
CA GLY A 161 -17.94 -7.22 -17.00
C GLY A 161 -18.41 -7.27 -15.55
N ARG A 162 -18.84 -8.47 -15.12
CA ARG A 162 -19.29 -8.71 -13.75
C ARG A 162 -18.16 -8.45 -12.76
N PHE A 163 -18.44 -7.65 -11.73
CA PHE A 163 -17.55 -7.49 -10.58
C PHE A 163 -18.20 -8.04 -9.30
N ARG A 164 -17.36 -8.27 -8.30
CA ARG A 164 -17.74 -8.58 -6.92
C ARG A 164 -16.95 -7.69 -5.98
N LEU A 165 -17.63 -7.09 -5.01
CA LEU A 165 -17.02 -6.30 -3.94
C LEU A 165 -17.06 -7.12 -2.65
N PHE A 166 -15.93 -7.29 -1.98
CA PHE A 166 -15.85 -8.01 -0.71
C PHE A 166 -15.29 -7.14 0.41
N HIS A 167 -15.99 -7.15 1.54
CA HIS A 167 -15.44 -6.82 2.84
C HIS A 167 -14.73 -8.07 3.38
N VAL A 168 -13.41 -7.99 3.51
CA VAL A 168 -12.59 -9.09 4.01
C VAL A 168 -12.28 -8.90 5.50
N ASN A 169 -12.49 -9.93 6.31
CA ASN A 169 -12.04 -9.97 7.71
C ASN A 169 -11.76 -11.43 8.15
N PHE A 170 -11.15 -11.61 9.32
CA PHE A 170 -10.91 -12.92 9.94
C PHE A 170 -12.09 -13.40 10.77
N GLY A 171 -12.69 -14.52 10.36
CA GLY A 171 -13.72 -15.24 11.10
C GLY A 171 -15.13 -14.73 10.83
N VAL A 172 -15.74 -14.12 11.84
CA VAL A 172 -17.18 -13.80 11.84
C VAL A 172 -17.44 -12.39 11.31
N PRO A 173 -18.61 -12.16 10.68
CA PRO A 173 -18.92 -10.90 9.99
C PRO A 173 -19.34 -9.75 10.91
N GLU A 174 -18.95 -9.71 12.19
CA GLU A 174 -19.41 -8.71 13.17
C GLU A 174 -19.30 -7.27 12.64
N GLU A 175 -18.12 -6.88 12.13
CA GLU A 175 -17.89 -5.54 11.59
C GLU A 175 -18.60 -5.28 10.27
N TYR A 176 -18.86 -6.32 9.48
CA TYR A 176 -19.65 -6.23 8.26
C TYR A 176 -21.14 -6.05 8.58
N GLU A 177 -21.65 -6.75 9.59
CA GLU A 177 -23.04 -6.64 10.05
C GLU A 177 -23.35 -5.27 10.65
N GLU A 178 -22.38 -4.66 11.35
CA GLU A 178 -22.50 -3.29 11.86
C GLU A 178 -22.76 -2.27 10.74
N ASN A 179 -21.94 -2.32 9.68
CA ASN A 179 -22.05 -1.52 8.47
C ASN A 179 -20.96 -1.89 7.45
N HIS A 180 -21.27 -1.74 6.18
CA HIS A 180 -20.33 -2.01 5.09
C HIS A 180 -20.60 -1.11 3.87
N ILE A 181 -19.68 -1.16 2.90
CA ILE A 181 -19.81 -0.43 1.63
C ILE A 181 -20.99 -1.03 0.84
N PRO A 182 -21.88 -0.19 0.26
CA PRO A 182 -23.03 -0.67 -0.47
C PRO A 182 -22.73 -1.72 -1.55
N GLY A 183 -23.44 -2.84 -1.51
CA GLY A 183 -23.31 -3.98 -2.41
C GLY A 183 -22.18 -4.96 -2.07
N ALA A 184 -21.41 -4.72 -1.00
CA ALA A 184 -20.36 -5.63 -0.57
C ALA A 184 -20.91 -6.96 -0.04
N LEU A 185 -20.18 -8.03 -0.35
CA LEU A 185 -20.32 -9.36 0.26
C LEU A 185 -19.28 -9.52 1.36
N TYR A 186 -19.50 -10.46 2.29
CA TYR A 186 -18.49 -10.82 3.28
C TYR A 186 -17.56 -11.93 2.76
N LEU A 187 -16.27 -11.83 3.09
CA LEU A 187 -15.27 -12.86 2.84
C LEU A 187 -14.46 -13.11 4.13
N ASP A 188 -14.63 -14.30 4.72
CA ASP A 188 -13.79 -14.79 5.82
C ASP A 188 -12.45 -15.31 5.26
N THR A 189 -11.33 -14.83 5.80
CA THR A 189 -10.01 -15.36 5.41
C THR A 189 -9.87 -16.85 5.65
N ASN A 190 -10.55 -17.43 6.66
CA ASN A 190 -10.54 -18.88 6.88
C ASN A 190 -11.16 -19.68 5.72
N GLY A 191 -11.90 -19.04 4.81
CA GLY A 191 -12.35 -19.68 3.58
C GLY A 191 -11.21 -19.87 2.57
N LEU A 192 -10.10 -19.14 2.72
CA LEU A 192 -8.96 -19.14 1.80
C LEU A 192 -7.66 -19.68 2.44
N GLU A 193 -7.52 -19.57 3.76
CA GLU A 193 -6.37 -20.07 4.52
C GLU A 193 -6.80 -21.05 5.62
N ASN A 194 -5.90 -21.94 6.01
CA ASN A 194 -6.19 -23.00 6.97
C ASN A 194 -5.73 -22.59 8.37
N PRO A 195 -6.62 -22.49 9.38
CA PRO A 195 -6.24 -22.05 10.72
C PRO A 195 -5.32 -23.01 11.49
N ARG A 196 -5.00 -24.19 10.93
CA ARG A 196 -4.05 -25.13 11.52
C ARG A 196 -2.59 -24.77 11.25
N ASP A 197 -2.31 -24.34 10.03
CA ASP A 197 -0.95 -24.03 9.55
C ASP A 197 -0.79 -22.57 9.12
N TRP A 198 -1.91 -21.84 8.99
CA TRP A 198 -2.06 -20.47 8.49
C TRP A 198 -1.64 -20.26 7.03
N ASN A 199 -1.42 -21.34 6.28
CA ASN A 199 -1.11 -21.29 4.86
C ASN A 199 -2.39 -21.23 4.02
N ARG A 200 -2.22 -20.90 2.73
CA ARG A 200 -3.31 -21.03 1.74
C ARG A 200 -3.89 -22.45 1.76
N ARG A 201 -5.19 -22.56 1.54
CA ARG A 201 -5.84 -23.86 1.42
C ARG A 201 -5.41 -24.61 0.15
N PRO A 202 -5.55 -25.96 0.12
CA PRO A 202 -5.31 -26.75 -1.07
C PRO A 202 -6.18 -26.30 -2.27
N PRO A 203 -5.73 -26.53 -3.51
CA PRO A 203 -6.43 -26.10 -4.72
C PRO A 203 -7.92 -26.45 -4.80
N GLU A 204 -8.30 -27.65 -4.37
CA GLU A 204 -9.68 -28.14 -4.37
C GLU A 204 -10.58 -27.40 -3.38
N GLU A 205 -10.04 -27.04 -2.20
CA GLU A 205 -10.75 -26.26 -1.20
C GLU A 205 -10.88 -24.80 -1.65
N LEU A 206 -9.83 -24.24 -2.25
CA LEU A 206 -9.89 -22.92 -2.88
C LEU A 206 -10.92 -22.89 -4.01
N GLU A 207 -10.96 -23.89 -4.89
CA GLU A 207 -11.95 -23.93 -5.96
C GLU A 207 -13.39 -23.94 -5.39
N ALA A 208 -13.63 -24.74 -4.36
CA ALA A 208 -14.93 -24.79 -3.69
C ALA A 208 -15.30 -23.43 -3.06
N ALA A 209 -14.36 -22.78 -2.37
CA ALA A 209 -14.57 -21.48 -1.75
C ALA A 209 -14.82 -20.36 -2.78
N LEU A 210 -14.03 -20.30 -3.86
CA LEU A 210 -14.22 -19.28 -4.91
C LEU A 210 -15.55 -19.46 -5.63
N ARG A 211 -15.94 -20.71 -5.90
CA ARG A 211 -17.25 -21.01 -6.46
C ARG A 211 -18.37 -20.60 -5.51
N SER A 212 -18.30 -20.90 -4.22
CA SER A 212 -19.36 -20.50 -3.28
C SER A 212 -19.50 -18.97 -3.19
N LEU A 213 -18.39 -18.24 -3.25
CA LEU A 213 -18.34 -16.77 -3.30
C LEU A 213 -18.80 -16.18 -4.65
N GLY A 214 -19.09 -17.01 -5.65
CA GLY A 214 -19.53 -16.57 -6.97
C GLY A 214 -18.43 -15.89 -7.78
N ILE A 215 -17.17 -16.30 -7.56
CA ILE A 215 -15.97 -15.84 -8.25
C ILE A 215 -15.58 -16.85 -9.33
N THR A 216 -15.42 -16.36 -10.56
CA THR A 216 -14.71 -17.07 -11.64
C THR A 216 -13.35 -16.42 -11.88
N ARG A 217 -12.50 -17.05 -12.68
CA ARG A 217 -11.24 -16.49 -13.16
C ARG A 217 -11.40 -15.08 -13.75
N GLU A 218 -12.45 -14.84 -14.54
CA GLU A 218 -12.70 -13.59 -15.27
C GLU A 218 -13.49 -12.56 -14.45
N THR A 219 -13.91 -12.90 -13.23
CA THR A 219 -14.62 -11.95 -12.36
C THR A 219 -13.66 -10.86 -11.90
N THR A 220 -14.01 -9.59 -12.08
CA THR A 220 -13.28 -8.51 -11.39
C THR A 220 -13.61 -8.58 -9.91
N VAL A 221 -12.60 -8.81 -9.07
CA VAL A 221 -12.76 -8.87 -7.61
C VAL A 221 -12.17 -7.61 -6.99
N ILE A 222 -13.01 -6.84 -6.30
CA ILE A 222 -12.61 -5.65 -5.56
C ILE A 222 -12.66 -5.99 -4.08
N LEU A 223 -11.55 -5.79 -3.38
CA LEU A 223 -11.38 -6.13 -1.98
C LEU A 223 -11.15 -4.86 -1.16
N TYR A 224 -11.70 -4.85 0.05
CA TYR A 224 -11.35 -3.89 1.08
C TYR A 224 -11.50 -4.57 2.45
N GLY A 225 -10.85 -4.02 3.46
CA GLY A 225 -11.16 -4.37 4.84
C GLY A 225 -11.28 -3.15 5.72
N ARG A 226 -11.70 -3.40 6.96
CA ARG A 226 -11.83 -2.40 8.01
C ARG A 226 -10.75 -2.66 9.04
N ASP A 227 -9.96 -1.63 9.34
CA ASP A 227 -9.07 -1.69 10.49
C ASP A 227 -9.81 -1.10 11.69
N THR A 228 -9.72 -1.75 12.85
CA THR A 228 -10.38 -1.28 14.06
C THR A 228 -9.39 -1.24 15.22
N GLU A 229 -9.64 -0.38 16.20
CA GLU A 229 -8.75 -0.27 17.35
C GLU A 229 -8.74 -1.58 18.16
N GLY A 230 -7.57 -1.97 18.66
CA GLY A 230 -7.39 -3.13 19.53
C GLY A 230 -5.94 -3.33 19.95
N HIS A 231 -5.71 -4.36 20.77
CA HIS A 231 -4.37 -4.71 21.25
C HIS A 231 -3.87 -6.05 20.72
N ALA A 232 -2.58 -6.14 20.42
CA ALA A 232 -1.93 -7.35 19.90
C ALA A 232 -2.03 -8.60 20.81
N ASN A 233 -2.40 -8.42 22.09
CA ASN A 233 -2.54 -9.49 23.08
C ASN A 233 -3.99 -9.97 23.29
N GLU A 234 -4.96 -9.42 22.56
CA GLU A 234 -6.34 -9.90 22.58
C GLU A 234 -6.43 -11.36 22.11
N LYS A 235 -7.59 -12.01 22.30
CA LYS A 235 -7.78 -13.39 21.85
C LYS A 235 -7.65 -13.53 20.33
N TRP A 236 -8.20 -12.57 19.57
CA TRP A 236 -8.27 -12.59 18.11
C TRP A 236 -7.91 -11.24 17.47
N PRO A 237 -6.68 -10.73 17.68
CA PRO A 237 -6.25 -9.41 17.20
C PRO A 237 -6.29 -9.28 15.67
N GLY A 238 -6.21 -10.38 14.92
CA GLY A 238 -6.34 -10.37 13.46
C GLY A 238 -7.69 -9.84 12.94
N ARG A 239 -8.75 -9.85 13.79
CA ARG A 239 -10.06 -9.24 13.44
C ARG A 239 -10.00 -7.74 13.25
N ARG A 240 -8.93 -7.11 13.74
CA ARG A 240 -8.71 -5.66 13.75
C ARG A 240 -7.92 -5.17 12.54
N ALA A 241 -7.39 -6.10 11.72
CA ALA A 241 -6.48 -5.81 10.62
C ALA A 241 -7.10 -6.18 9.27
N GLY A 242 -8.34 -5.74 9.03
CA GLY A 242 -9.10 -6.11 7.84
C GLY A 242 -8.43 -5.68 6.55
N GLN A 243 -7.73 -4.55 6.50
CA GLN A 243 -7.06 -4.13 5.27
C GLN A 243 -5.85 -5.04 4.95
N ILE A 244 -5.16 -5.55 5.98
CA ILE A 244 -4.13 -6.58 5.81
C ILE A 244 -4.78 -7.89 5.34
N ALA A 245 -5.94 -8.26 5.89
CA ALA A 245 -6.72 -9.41 5.47
C ALA A 245 -7.15 -9.33 3.99
N ALA A 246 -7.55 -8.15 3.52
CA ALA A 246 -7.89 -7.91 2.12
C ALA A 246 -6.69 -8.13 1.20
N CYS A 247 -5.48 -7.71 1.59
CA CYS A 247 -4.26 -8.00 0.85
C CYS A 247 -3.91 -9.50 0.84
N ARG A 248 -4.12 -10.20 1.97
CA ARG A 248 -3.97 -11.66 2.05
C ARG A 248 -4.92 -12.39 1.09
N ALA A 249 -6.19 -11.99 1.06
CA ALA A 249 -7.15 -12.51 0.10
C ALA A 249 -6.71 -12.21 -1.34
N ALA A 250 -6.23 -10.99 -1.63
CA ALA A 250 -5.73 -10.62 -2.96
C ALA A 250 -4.62 -11.55 -3.45
N LEU A 251 -3.63 -11.87 -2.58
CA LEU A 251 -2.55 -12.79 -2.89
C LEU A 251 -3.08 -14.20 -3.22
N ILE A 252 -3.97 -14.75 -2.38
CA ILE A 252 -4.50 -16.11 -2.58
C ILE A 252 -5.37 -16.20 -3.84
N LEU A 253 -6.18 -15.16 -4.11
CA LEU A 253 -6.94 -15.06 -5.37
C LEU A 253 -6.02 -15.00 -6.59
N ARG A 254 -4.90 -14.29 -6.48
CA ARG A 254 -3.91 -14.21 -7.56
C ARG A 254 -3.28 -15.57 -7.81
N TYR A 255 -2.86 -16.26 -6.74
CA TYR A 255 -2.35 -17.63 -6.79
C TYR A 255 -3.33 -18.58 -7.49
N ALA A 256 -4.60 -18.50 -7.08
CA ALA A 256 -5.68 -19.31 -7.66
C ALA A 256 -5.86 -19.04 -9.16
N GLY A 257 -5.79 -17.77 -9.57
CA GLY A 257 -5.79 -17.38 -10.98
C GLY A 257 -6.82 -16.34 -11.36
N VAL A 258 -7.37 -15.57 -10.42
CA VAL A 258 -8.26 -14.45 -10.76
C VAL A 258 -7.48 -13.39 -11.55
N ASP A 259 -8.00 -13.01 -12.71
CA ASP A 259 -7.29 -12.16 -13.67
C ASP A 259 -7.29 -10.67 -13.26
N ASP A 260 -8.40 -10.17 -12.69
CA ASP A 260 -8.56 -8.76 -12.28
C ASP A 260 -8.91 -8.64 -10.79
N ILE A 261 -7.89 -8.43 -9.96
CA ILE A 261 -8.02 -8.21 -8.51
C ILE A 261 -7.66 -6.75 -8.23
N ARG A 262 -8.49 -6.07 -7.44
CA ARG A 262 -8.31 -4.67 -7.07
C ARG A 262 -8.47 -4.49 -5.56
N LEU A 263 -7.71 -3.57 -4.99
CA LEU A 263 -7.79 -3.19 -3.59
C LEU A 263 -8.29 -1.76 -3.48
N LEU A 264 -9.25 -1.49 -2.59
CA LEU A 264 -9.66 -0.13 -2.25
C LEU A 264 -8.59 0.50 -1.34
N ASP A 265 -7.96 1.56 -1.82
CA ASP A 265 -6.90 2.27 -1.10
C ASP A 265 -7.44 2.98 0.14
N GLY A 266 -6.81 2.71 1.29
CA GLY A 266 -7.29 3.16 2.60
C GLY A 266 -8.49 2.39 3.16
N GLY A 267 -8.98 1.38 2.43
CA GLY A 267 -10.01 0.46 2.90
C GLY A 267 -11.32 1.13 3.30
N TYR A 268 -11.98 0.56 4.31
CA TYR A 268 -13.24 1.05 4.85
C TYR A 268 -13.11 2.47 5.43
N ASP A 269 -12.04 2.75 6.18
CA ASP A 269 -11.92 3.99 6.95
C ASP A 269 -11.82 5.20 6.01
N HIS A 270 -11.03 5.08 4.94
CA HIS A 270 -10.93 6.14 3.95
C HIS A 270 -12.23 6.33 3.15
N TRP A 271 -13.01 5.26 2.90
CA TRP A 271 -14.35 5.37 2.32
C TRP A 271 -15.28 6.21 3.20
N VAL A 272 -15.26 5.99 4.51
CA VAL A 272 -16.07 6.75 5.48
C VAL A 272 -15.59 8.19 5.61
N GLN A 273 -14.28 8.42 5.71
CA GLN A 273 -13.69 9.77 5.79
C GLN A 273 -14.05 10.63 4.57
N ALA A 274 -14.17 10.01 3.40
CA ALA A 274 -14.63 10.67 2.18
C ALA A 274 -16.17 10.94 2.13
N GLY A 275 -16.91 10.63 3.21
CA GLY A 275 -18.33 10.95 3.35
C GLY A 275 -19.26 10.07 2.53
N ASN A 276 -18.81 8.87 2.15
CA ASN A 276 -19.59 7.97 1.30
C ASN A 276 -20.66 7.19 2.09
N PRO A 277 -21.73 6.71 1.43
CA PRO A 277 -22.79 5.97 2.10
C PRO A 277 -22.32 4.59 2.59
N LEU A 278 -23.02 4.11 3.61
CA LEU A 278 -22.89 2.78 4.19
C LEU A 278 -24.25 2.09 4.20
N GLU A 279 -24.27 0.78 4.36
CA GLU A 279 -25.49 0.01 4.59
C GLU A 279 -25.28 -1.14 5.58
N THR A 280 -26.37 -1.77 6.00
CA THR A 280 -26.39 -2.92 6.93
C THR A 280 -27.06 -4.16 6.31
N VAL A 281 -27.27 -4.15 5.00
CA VAL A 281 -28.00 -5.20 4.29
C VAL A 281 -27.09 -6.41 4.10
N LEU A 282 -27.35 -7.49 4.86
CA LEU A 282 -26.57 -8.72 4.71
C LEU A 282 -26.89 -9.41 3.38
N ARG A 283 -25.83 -9.80 2.65
CA ARG A 283 -25.95 -10.45 1.35
C ARG A 283 -25.18 -11.75 1.31
N GLU A 284 -25.84 -12.76 0.76
CA GLU A 284 -25.21 -14.03 0.45
C GLU A 284 -24.69 -14.02 -1.00
N PRO A 285 -23.47 -14.54 -1.24
CA PRO A 285 -22.97 -14.73 -2.59
C PRO A 285 -23.85 -15.68 -3.40
N VAL A 286 -23.93 -15.46 -4.72
CA VAL A 286 -24.60 -16.39 -5.65
C VAL A 286 -23.55 -17.33 -6.25
N PRO A 287 -23.59 -18.64 -5.96
CA PRO A 287 -22.53 -19.56 -6.35
C PRO A 287 -22.30 -19.73 -7.86
N VAL A 288 -21.03 -19.99 -8.13
CA VAL A 288 -20.33 -20.51 -9.31
C VAL A 288 -20.60 -21.96 -9.72
N ALA A 289 -21.02 -22.26 -10.95
CA ALA A 289 -20.95 -23.66 -11.43
C ALA A 289 -19.50 -24.17 -11.55
N SER A 290 -18.57 -23.32 -11.95
CA SER A 290 -17.13 -23.62 -12.10
C SER A 290 -16.32 -22.34 -11.92
N PHE A 291 -15.07 -22.46 -11.44
CA PHE A 291 -14.12 -21.35 -11.42
C PHE A 291 -13.64 -20.95 -12.83
N GLY A 292 -13.65 -21.89 -13.79
CA GLY A 292 -13.21 -21.65 -15.17
C GLY A 292 -11.76 -22.00 -15.47
N ALA A 293 -10.97 -22.42 -14.47
CA ALA A 293 -9.58 -22.89 -14.63
C ALA A 293 -9.19 -23.87 -13.52
N ARG A 294 -8.09 -24.61 -13.70
CA ARG A 294 -7.51 -25.43 -12.61
C ARG A 294 -6.67 -24.55 -11.69
N ILE A 295 -6.85 -24.70 -10.38
CA ILE A 295 -6.04 -23.98 -9.39
C ILE A 295 -4.77 -24.80 -9.09
N PRO A 296 -3.59 -24.16 -8.89
CA PRO A 296 -3.29 -22.75 -9.12
C PRO A 296 -2.99 -22.41 -10.59
N GLN A 297 -3.15 -21.13 -10.94
CA GLN A 297 -2.68 -20.58 -12.23
C GLN A 297 -1.46 -19.67 -12.09
N ARG A 298 -1.11 -19.23 -10.87
CA ARG A 298 0.06 -18.40 -10.57
C ARG A 298 0.76 -18.94 -9.32
N SER A 299 1.32 -20.14 -9.44
CA SER A 299 2.01 -20.79 -8.31
C SER A 299 3.28 -20.04 -7.88
N ASP A 300 3.82 -19.17 -8.73
CA ASP A 300 5.01 -18.36 -8.48
C ASP A 300 4.82 -17.27 -7.43
N VAL A 301 3.58 -16.84 -7.15
CA VAL A 301 3.33 -15.73 -6.21
C VAL A 301 3.31 -16.18 -4.73
N ILE A 302 3.16 -17.48 -4.46
CA ILE A 302 3.23 -18.05 -3.11
C ILE A 302 4.22 -19.21 -3.15
N ILE A 303 5.26 -19.14 -2.34
CA ILE A 303 6.31 -20.14 -2.23
C ILE A 303 6.27 -20.82 -0.86
N ASP A 304 6.82 -22.03 -0.79
CA ASP A 304 6.87 -22.83 0.43
C ASP A 304 8.31 -22.88 1.00
N ILE A 305 8.51 -23.56 2.13
CA ILE A 305 9.77 -23.46 2.91
C ILE A 305 11.05 -23.87 2.14
N ASP A 306 10.95 -24.81 1.19
CA ASP A 306 12.10 -25.25 0.40
C ASP A 306 12.58 -24.16 -0.56
N ASP A 307 11.66 -23.41 -1.18
CA ASP A 307 11.99 -22.24 -2.00
C ASP A 307 12.60 -21.12 -1.13
N ALA A 308 12.07 -20.91 0.09
CA ALA A 308 12.63 -19.93 1.03
C ALA A 308 14.08 -20.28 1.41
N LYS A 309 14.39 -21.57 1.61
CA LYS A 309 15.77 -22.05 1.80
C LYS A 309 16.65 -21.83 0.58
N GLN A 310 16.11 -22.02 -0.63
CA GLN A 310 16.83 -21.73 -1.86
C GLN A 310 17.18 -20.24 -1.97
N ILE A 311 16.23 -19.34 -1.65
CA ILE A 311 16.47 -17.89 -1.62
C ILE A 311 17.59 -17.53 -0.65
N LEU A 312 17.60 -18.11 0.56
CA LEU A 312 18.64 -17.86 1.55
C LEU A 312 20.02 -18.40 1.13
N SER A 313 20.06 -19.40 0.24
CA SER A 313 21.33 -19.92 -0.31
C SER A 313 21.91 -19.06 -1.43
N ASP A 314 21.14 -18.11 -1.98
CA ASP A 314 21.50 -17.22 -3.10
C ASP A 314 21.19 -15.75 -2.77
N GLN A 315 21.78 -15.23 -1.69
CA GLN A 315 21.55 -13.85 -1.26
C GLN A 315 22.10 -12.78 -2.23
N GLU A 316 22.95 -13.20 -3.19
CA GLU A 316 23.44 -12.34 -4.27
C GLU A 316 22.29 -11.97 -5.23
N HIS A 317 21.46 -12.95 -5.62
CA HIS A 317 20.39 -12.76 -6.60
C HIS A 317 18.97 -12.85 -6.03
N ALA A 318 18.81 -13.19 -4.75
CA ALA A 318 17.53 -13.32 -4.08
C ALA A 318 17.54 -12.66 -2.69
N ALA A 319 16.35 -12.37 -2.16
CA ALA A 319 16.16 -11.81 -0.83
C ALA A 319 14.90 -12.38 -0.17
N LEU A 320 15.05 -12.93 1.04
CA LEU A 320 13.94 -13.25 1.91
C LEU A 320 13.72 -12.07 2.86
N VAL A 321 12.56 -11.41 2.74
CA VAL A 321 12.28 -10.13 3.40
C VAL A 321 11.33 -10.31 4.56
N SER A 322 11.79 -9.94 5.76
CA SER A 322 11.04 -9.98 7.01
C SER A 322 10.17 -8.74 7.17
N VAL A 323 8.87 -8.88 6.92
CA VAL A 323 7.86 -7.83 7.09
C VAL A 323 7.28 -7.93 8.50
N ARG A 324 8.18 -7.80 9.47
CA ARG A 324 7.91 -7.92 10.90
C ARG A 324 8.41 -6.68 11.64
N THR A 325 7.93 -6.47 12.86
CA THR A 325 8.44 -5.37 13.69
C THR A 325 9.91 -5.57 14.05
N TRP A 326 10.58 -4.48 14.46
CA TRP A 326 11.94 -4.58 14.97
C TRP A 326 12.03 -5.50 16.19
N LYS A 327 11.05 -5.41 17.12
CA LYS A 327 10.99 -6.23 18.32
C LYS A 327 10.88 -7.72 18.00
N GLU A 328 10.11 -8.06 16.97
CA GLU A 328 10.03 -9.43 16.45
C GLU A 328 11.35 -9.88 15.82
N HIS A 329 11.96 -9.03 14.98
CA HIS A 329 13.17 -9.35 14.22
C HIS A 329 14.40 -9.59 15.12
N ILE A 330 14.53 -8.85 16.23
CA ILE A 330 15.59 -9.11 17.23
C ILE A 330 15.23 -10.21 18.24
N GLY A 331 14.06 -10.83 18.12
CA GLY A 331 13.60 -11.90 19.01
C GLY A 331 13.21 -11.44 20.42
N ALA A 332 12.88 -10.17 20.62
CA ALA A 332 12.38 -9.67 21.90
C ALA A 332 10.95 -10.16 22.20
N VAL A 333 10.15 -10.36 21.14
CA VAL A 333 8.78 -10.92 21.20
C VAL A 333 8.56 -11.81 19.98
N SER A 334 7.64 -12.79 20.06
CA SER A 334 7.22 -13.54 18.86
C SER A 334 6.32 -12.72 17.93
N GLY A 335 5.55 -11.79 18.51
CA GLY A 335 4.57 -10.93 17.85
C GLY A 335 3.13 -11.42 17.98
N TYR A 336 2.91 -12.66 18.43
CA TYR A 336 1.61 -13.33 18.38
C TYR A 336 1.35 -14.12 19.66
N ASN A 337 0.10 -14.13 20.12
CA ASN A 337 -0.31 -14.92 21.30
C ASN A 337 -0.30 -16.45 21.06
N TYR A 338 -0.23 -16.88 19.79
CA TYR A 338 -0.26 -18.29 19.37
C TYR A 338 1.10 -18.79 18.82
N ILE A 339 2.11 -17.92 18.74
CA ILE A 339 3.48 -18.31 18.35
C ILE A 339 4.38 -18.16 19.57
N VAL A 340 4.97 -19.27 20.02
CA VAL A 340 5.85 -19.29 21.19
C VAL A 340 7.29 -18.88 20.85
N PRO A 341 7.94 -19.42 19.79
CA PRO A 341 9.33 -19.07 19.49
C PRO A 341 9.51 -17.60 19.10
N ALA A 342 10.57 -16.98 19.60
CA ALA A 342 10.97 -15.62 19.23
C ALA A 342 12.36 -15.64 18.58
N GLY A 343 12.55 -14.79 17.57
CA GLY A 343 13.75 -14.74 16.73
C GLY A 343 13.39 -14.38 15.29
N ARG A 344 14.39 -14.49 14.42
CA ARG A 344 14.26 -14.30 12.96
C ARG A 344 14.86 -15.47 12.19
N ILE A 345 14.48 -15.58 10.93
CA ILE A 345 15.09 -16.49 9.99
C ILE A 345 16.53 -16.01 9.71
N ALA A 346 17.53 -16.87 9.90
CA ALA A 346 18.92 -16.48 9.68
C ALA A 346 19.15 -16.04 8.22
N GLY A 347 19.78 -14.89 8.02
CA GLY A 347 20.05 -14.34 6.68
C GLY A 347 18.88 -13.63 6.01
N ASP A 348 17.78 -13.37 6.72
CA ASP A 348 16.72 -12.50 6.19
C ASP A 348 17.14 -11.03 6.14
N ILE A 349 16.43 -10.25 5.33
CA ILE A 349 16.55 -8.79 5.30
C ILE A 349 15.35 -8.20 6.04
N TRP A 350 15.60 -7.29 6.99
CA TRP A 350 14.51 -6.63 7.70
C TRP A 350 13.83 -5.59 6.80
N GLY A 351 12.59 -5.89 6.39
CA GLY A 351 11.74 -5.00 5.61
C GLY A 351 10.87 -4.06 6.45
N ASN A 352 10.85 -4.21 7.78
CA ASN A 352 9.94 -3.48 8.67
C ASN A 352 8.44 -3.75 8.38
N CYS A 353 7.54 -3.29 9.24
CA CYS A 353 6.11 -3.24 8.96
C CYS A 353 5.48 -2.02 9.65
N GLY A 354 5.76 -1.86 10.94
CA GLY A 354 5.00 -0.96 11.79
C GLY A 354 5.26 -1.18 13.28
N SER A 355 4.26 -0.85 14.09
CA SER A 355 4.35 -0.87 15.56
C SER A 355 4.18 -2.26 16.18
N ASP A 356 3.35 -3.13 15.59
CA ASP A 356 3.11 -4.51 16.02
C ASP A 356 2.78 -5.46 14.83
N ALA A 357 2.28 -6.67 15.13
CA ALA A 357 1.96 -7.68 14.13
C ALA A 357 0.71 -7.40 13.27
N TYR A 358 -0.03 -6.36 13.59
CA TYR A 358 -1.34 -6.01 13.03
C TYR A 358 -1.37 -4.59 12.44
N HIS A 359 -0.25 -3.87 12.47
CA HIS A 359 -0.13 -2.52 11.91
C HIS A 359 1.00 -2.40 10.87
N MET A 360 0.76 -1.55 9.88
CA MET A 360 1.60 -1.38 8.67
C MET A 360 2.03 0.09 8.46
N GLU A 361 2.23 0.86 9.53
CA GLU A 361 2.49 2.31 9.46
C GLU A 361 3.77 2.67 8.69
N HIS A 362 4.69 1.73 8.50
CA HIS A 362 5.86 1.95 7.64
C HIS A 362 5.48 2.10 6.16
N TYR A 363 4.37 1.46 5.76
CA TYR A 363 3.88 1.32 4.39
C TYR A 363 2.56 2.03 4.11
N ARG A 364 1.93 2.64 5.11
CA ARG A 364 0.66 3.36 4.98
C ARG A 364 0.79 4.82 5.42
N ASN A 365 -0.05 5.69 4.86
CA ASN A 365 -0.17 7.08 5.29
C ASN A 365 -1.17 7.19 6.46
N VAL A 366 -1.33 8.43 6.95
CA VAL A 366 -2.21 8.76 8.08
C VAL A 366 -3.70 8.51 7.84
N ASP A 367 -4.10 8.36 6.58
CA ASP A 367 -5.47 8.02 6.14
C ASP A 367 -5.59 6.55 5.71
N ASN A 368 -4.65 5.71 6.13
CA ASN A 368 -4.55 4.28 5.83
C ASN A 368 -4.27 3.94 4.34
N THR A 369 -4.13 4.93 3.47
CA THR A 369 -3.76 4.70 2.06
C THR A 369 -2.31 4.23 1.92
N MET A 370 -1.98 3.58 0.81
CA MET A 370 -0.61 3.16 0.52
C MET A 370 0.35 4.35 0.55
N ARG A 371 1.44 4.23 1.31
CA ARG A 371 2.54 5.20 1.29
C ARG A 371 3.02 5.40 -0.15
N ALA A 372 3.36 6.64 -0.52
CA ALA A 372 3.76 6.96 -1.88
C ALA A 372 4.86 6.00 -2.37
N TYR A 373 4.64 5.38 -3.54
CA TYR A 373 5.48 4.26 -3.99
C TYR A 373 6.98 4.59 -4.12
N PRO A 374 7.42 5.83 -4.46
CA PRO A 374 8.85 6.14 -4.47
C PRO A 374 9.48 6.10 -3.08
N GLU A 375 8.72 6.40 -2.03
CA GLU A 375 9.19 6.32 -0.64
C GLU A 375 9.37 4.85 -0.20
N ILE A 376 8.42 3.98 -0.54
CA ILE A 376 8.54 2.55 -0.27
C ILE A 376 9.76 1.98 -1.02
N ALA A 377 9.91 2.29 -2.31
CA ALA A 377 11.04 1.84 -3.12
C ALA A 377 12.39 2.35 -2.57
N ALA A 378 12.44 3.59 -2.07
CA ALA A 378 13.64 4.15 -1.45
C ALA A 378 13.99 3.43 -0.13
N ASN A 379 13.00 3.16 0.73
CA ASN A 379 13.22 2.43 1.98
C ASN A 379 13.71 1.00 1.71
N TRP A 380 13.09 0.29 0.76
CA TRP A 380 13.53 -1.03 0.34
C TRP A 380 14.95 -1.03 -0.21
N LYS A 381 15.29 -0.08 -1.08
CA LYS A 381 16.65 0.07 -1.60
C LYS A 381 17.66 0.32 -0.47
N GLN A 382 17.32 1.15 0.53
CA GLN A 382 18.19 1.40 1.69
C GLN A 382 18.39 0.14 2.54
N ALA A 383 17.37 -0.72 2.63
CA ALA A 383 17.44 -2.00 3.33
C ALA A 383 18.15 -3.11 2.52
N GLY A 384 18.54 -2.87 1.26
CA GLY A 384 19.13 -3.88 0.39
C GLY A 384 18.12 -4.78 -0.34
N ILE A 385 16.85 -4.36 -0.38
CA ILE A 385 15.76 -5.03 -1.09
C ILE A 385 15.63 -4.38 -2.47
N HIS A 386 15.92 -5.15 -3.52
CA HIS A 386 16.02 -4.62 -4.88
C HIS A 386 15.10 -5.36 -5.87
N ALA A 387 14.54 -4.61 -6.83
CA ALA A 387 13.59 -5.10 -7.81
C ALA A 387 14.19 -6.05 -8.87
N ASP A 388 15.52 -6.08 -8.99
CA ASP A 388 16.28 -6.96 -9.88
C ASP A 388 16.58 -8.33 -9.27
N LYS A 389 16.31 -8.51 -7.96
CA LYS A 389 16.41 -9.79 -7.26
C LYS A 389 15.11 -10.59 -7.33
N TRP A 390 15.20 -11.88 -7.03
CA TRP A 390 14.03 -12.64 -6.59
C TRP A 390 13.69 -12.29 -5.14
N VAL A 391 12.57 -11.59 -4.92
CA VAL A 391 12.19 -11.13 -3.58
C VAL A 391 10.99 -11.92 -3.06
N ALA A 392 11.16 -12.62 -1.95
CA ALA A 392 10.06 -13.25 -1.23
C ALA A 392 9.81 -12.52 0.09
N PHE A 393 8.60 -12.01 0.28
CA PHE A 393 8.20 -11.39 1.53
C PHE A 393 7.66 -12.46 2.49
N TYR A 394 7.91 -12.32 3.79
CA TYR A 394 7.34 -13.18 4.81
C TYR A 394 7.08 -12.40 6.11
N CYS A 395 6.21 -12.91 6.97
CA CYS A 395 6.01 -12.36 8.31
C CYS A 395 5.77 -13.49 9.33
N GLY A 396 4.80 -13.36 10.23
CA GLY A 396 4.37 -14.48 11.07
C GLY A 396 3.77 -15.61 10.23
N THR A 397 2.71 -15.28 9.48
CA THR A 397 1.81 -16.22 8.79
C THR A 397 1.34 -15.69 7.41
N GLY A 398 2.12 -14.81 6.79
CA GLY A 398 1.88 -14.34 5.41
C GLY A 398 1.00 -13.10 5.24
N TRP A 399 0.25 -12.65 6.24
CA TRP A 399 -0.65 -11.48 6.13
C TRP A 399 0.07 -10.16 5.76
N ARG A 400 0.93 -9.64 6.64
CA ARG A 400 1.74 -8.41 6.38
C ARG A 400 2.61 -8.53 5.11
N ALA A 401 3.09 -9.74 4.83
CA ALA A 401 3.85 -10.04 3.62
C ALA A 401 3.00 -9.93 2.34
N SER A 402 1.72 -10.27 2.40
CA SER A 402 0.80 -10.14 1.27
C SER A 402 0.58 -8.69 0.87
N GLU A 403 0.55 -7.77 1.84
CA GLU A 403 0.41 -6.34 1.58
C GLU A 403 1.66 -5.73 0.92
N THR A 404 2.84 -6.05 1.43
CA THR A 404 4.11 -5.61 0.81
C THR A 404 4.35 -6.25 -0.56
N TRP A 405 3.98 -7.53 -0.73
CA TRP A 405 3.93 -8.16 -2.05
C TRP A 405 2.99 -7.41 -2.99
N PHE A 406 1.80 -7.01 -2.52
CA PHE A 406 0.86 -6.24 -3.35
C PHE A 406 1.46 -4.89 -3.75
N TYR A 407 2.18 -4.20 -2.85
CA TYR A 407 2.86 -2.94 -3.18
C TYR A 407 4.00 -3.12 -4.20
N ALA A 408 4.79 -4.19 -4.08
CA ALA A 408 5.80 -4.52 -5.10
C ALA A 408 5.14 -4.88 -6.45
N TYR A 409 4.01 -5.58 -6.42
CA TYR A 409 3.20 -5.89 -7.60
C TYR A 409 2.67 -4.60 -8.26
N LEU A 410 2.18 -3.63 -7.48
CA LEU A 410 1.75 -2.33 -8.01
C LEU A 410 2.90 -1.56 -8.68
N MET A 411 4.12 -1.68 -8.16
CA MET A 411 5.33 -1.10 -8.74
C MET A 411 5.84 -1.87 -9.98
N GLY A 412 5.23 -3.01 -10.32
CA GLY A 412 5.63 -3.81 -11.49
C GLY A 412 6.91 -4.61 -11.28
N TRP A 413 7.23 -4.98 -10.03
CA TRP A 413 8.41 -5.81 -9.76
C TRP A 413 8.24 -7.20 -10.43
N PRO A 414 9.28 -7.69 -11.13
CA PRO A 414 9.11 -8.82 -12.05
C PRO A 414 9.11 -10.19 -11.36
N ARG A 415 9.79 -10.33 -10.22
CA ARG A 415 10.00 -11.63 -9.57
C ARG A 415 9.79 -11.54 -8.06
N ILE A 416 8.52 -11.52 -7.66
CA ILE A 416 8.08 -11.36 -6.28
C ILE A 416 7.16 -12.49 -5.82
N ALA A 417 7.32 -12.91 -4.57
CA ALA A 417 6.50 -13.94 -3.94
C ALA A 417 6.22 -13.64 -2.47
N VAL A 418 5.34 -14.43 -1.86
CA VAL A 418 5.20 -14.54 -0.41
C VAL A 418 5.62 -15.94 0.02
N TYR A 419 6.54 -16.04 0.98
CA TYR A 419 6.77 -17.29 1.69
C TYR A 419 5.66 -17.48 2.73
N ASP A 420 4.77 -18.44 2.44
CA ASP A 420 3.46 -18.57 3.09
C ASP A 420 3.57 -18.88 4.59
N GLY A 421 4.35 -19.92 4.91
CA GLY A 421 4.49 -20.42 6.28
C GLY A 421 5.23 -19.48 7.22
N GLY A 422 6.02 -18.55 6.67
CA GLY A 422 6.69 -17.50 7.41
C GLY A 422 7.47 -17.99 8.64
N TRP A 423 7.47 -17.15 9.68
CA TRP A 423 8.09 -17.48 10.96
C TRP A 423 7.39 -18.64 11.68
N PHE A 424 6.06 -18.76 11.52
CA PHE A 424 5.28 -19.79 12.18
C PHE A 424 5.72 -21.19 11.77
N GLU A 425 5.86 -21.46 10.47
CA GLU A 425 6.36 -22.73 9.95
C GLU A 425 7.86 -22.90 10.23
N TRP A 426 8.66 -21.86 9.95
CA TRP A 426 10.13 -21.94 10.07
C TRP A 426 10.57 -22.33 11.48
N SER A 427 9.97 -21.71 12.50
CA SER A 427 10.36 -21.89 13.90
C SER A 427 9.96 -23.23 14.52
N GLN A 428 9.18 -24.06 13.83
CA GLN A 428 8.79 -25.39 14.32
C GLN A 428 9.93 -26.41 14.28
N ASN A 429 10.95 -26.19 13.45
CA ASN A 429 12.10 -27.10 13.34
C ASN A 429 13.44 -26.34 13.38
N PRO A 430 13.85 -25.79 14.55
CA PRO A 430 15.06 -25.00 14.68
C PRO A 430 16.35 -25.79 14.42
N ILE A 431 16.30 -27.13 14.38
CA ILE A 431 17.46 -27.98 14.06
C ILE A 431 17.78 -27.88 12.56
N SER A 432 16.77 -27.92 11.70
CA SER A 432 16.95 -27.83 10.24
C SER A 432 16.84 -26.41 9.69
N ASN A 433 16.26 -25.49 10.47
CA ASN A 433 15.90 -24.14 10.06
C ASN A 433 16.65 -23.14 10.95
N PRO A 434 17.81 -22.62 10.52
CA PRO A 434 18.62 -21.71 11.32
C PRO A 434 17.85 -20.46 11.74
N ILE A 435 18.05 -20.06 13.00
CA ILE A 435 17.38 -18.92 13.64
C ILE A 435 18.44 -18.01 14.27
N GLU A 436 18.22 -16.71 14.19
CA GLU A 436 19.02 -15.70 14.89
C GLU A 436 18.18 -14.92 15.91
N VAL A 437 18.85 -14.38 16.93
CA VAL A 437 18.28 -13.54 17.99
C VAL A 437 19.22 -12.38 18.31
N GLY A 438 18.70 -11.34 18.96
CA GLY A 438 19.46 -10.14 19.33
C GLY A 438 19.60 -9.14 18.18
N VAL A 439 20.18 -7.99 18.52
CA VAL A 439 20.47 -6.92 17.56
C VAL A 439 21.52 -7.44 16.55
N PRO A 440 21.25 -7.39 15.23
CA PRO A 440 22.25 -7.73 14.22
C PRO A 440 23.53 -6.91 14.44
N VAL A 441 24.68 -7.59 14.46
CA VAL A 441 25.98 -6.94 14.50
C VAL A 441 26.38 -6.67 13.06
N GLU A 442 26.70 -5.42 12.71
CA GLU A 442 27.25 -5.10 11.39
C GLU A 442 28.53 -5.94 11.18
N ALA A 443 28.57 -6.68 10.07
CA ALA A 443 29.67 -7.56 9.70
C ALA A 443 30.89 -6.77 9.18
#